data_AF-A0A2M7CH55-F1
#
_entry.id   AF-A0A2M7CH55-F1
#
_cell.length_a   1.000
_cell.length_b   1.000
_cell.length_c   1.000
_cell.angle_alpha   90.00
_cell.angle_beta   90.00
_cell.angle_gamma   90.00
#
_symmetry.space_group_name_H-M   'P 1'
#
loop_
_entity.id
_entity.type
_entity.pdbx_description
1 polymer ?
#
loop_
_entity_poly.entity_id
_entity_poly.type
_entity_poly.pdbx_seq_one_letter_code
_entity_poly.pdbx_strand_id
1 'polypeptide(L)'
;MKTKAHLVFPQSILEEVDQIAGKRKRSLFIVKATQEKLERERFLKTLDETEGAWTDKHHAELRTAQDMERYLRGKRSSYRKRIKRIEK
;
A
#
# COMPACT_ATOMS: atom_id res chain seq x y z
N MET A 1 1.06 1.05 24.08
CA MET A 1 0.12 0.86 25.22
C MET A 1 -1.17 0.27 24.67
N LYS A 2 -1.82 -0.68 25.34
CA LYS A 2 -3.11 -1.25 24.90
C LYS A 2 -4.22 -0.69 25.78
N THR A 3 -5.29 -0.18 25.18
CA THR A 3 -6.46 0.38 25.86
C THR A 3 -7.71 -0.39 25.44
N LYS A 4 -8.63 -0.66 26.37
CA LYS A 4 -9.91 -1.32 26.07
C LYS A 4 -10.91 -0.28 25.53
N ALA A 5 -11.64 -0.65 24.48
CA ALA A 5 -12.76 0.13 23.96
C ALA A 5 -14.02 -0.74 23.97
N HIS A 6 -15.14 -0.20 24.43
CA HIS A 6 -16.45 -0.84 24.33
C HIS A 6 -17.12 -0.39 23.04
N LEU A 7 -17.38 -1.34 22.13
CA LEU A 7 -17.97 -1.09 20.83
C LEU A 7 -19.26 -1.91 20.71
N VAL A 8 -20.29 -1.32 20.13
CA VAL A 8 -21.56 -1.99 19.83
C VAL A 8 -21.49 -2.52 18.42
N PHE A 9 -21.74 -3.82 18.25
CA PHE A 9 -21.81 -4.47 16.95
C PHE A 9 -23.16 -5.17 16.80
N PRO A 10 -23.75 -5.18 15.58
CA PRO A 10 -24.84 -6.07 15.26
C PRO A 10 -24.44 -7.53 15.50
N GLN A 11 -25.36 -8.33 16.03
CA GLN A 11 -25.10 -9.74 16.32
C GLN A 11 -24.71 -10.52 15.06
N SER A 12 -25.40 -10.28 13.95
CA SER A 12 -25.12 -10.92 12.65
C SER A 12 -23.67 -10.76 12.21
N ILE A 13 -23.10 -9.56 12.37
CA ILE A 13 -21.70 -9.29 12.01
C ILE A 13 -20.74 -10.08 12.92
N LEU A 14 -21.02 -10.16 14.23
CA LEU A 14 -20.17 -10.93 15.14
C LEU A 14 -20.23 -12.43 14.88
N GLU A 15 -21.37 -12.94 14.45
CA GLU A 15 -21.54 -14.34 14.04
C GLU A 15 -20.73 -14.66 12.78
N GLU A 16 -20.78 -13.80 11.76
CA GLU A 16 -19.94 -13.94 10.57
C GLU A 16 -18.44 -13.89 10.90
N VAL A 17 -18.03 -12.94 11.75
CA VAL A 17 -16.64 -12.85 12.20
C VAL A 17 -16.23 -14.12 12.93
N ASP A 18 -17.10 -14.74 13.71
CA ASP A 18 -16.81 -16.01 14.38
C ASP A 18 -16.69 -17.19 13.43
N GLN A 19 -17.49 -17.23 12.37
CA GLN A 19 -17.37 -18.25 11.34
C GLN A 19 -16.03 -18.16 10.61
N ILE A 20 -15.57 -16.95 10.31
CA ILE A 20 -14.33 -16.70 9.56
C ILE A 20 -13.09 -16.79 10.45
N ALA A 21 -13.07 -16.06 11.57
CA ALA A 21 -11.91 -15.96 12.44
C ALA A 21 -11.81 -17.13 13.43
N GLY A 22 -12.93 -17.78 13.73
CA GLY A 22 -13.03 -18.79 14.78
C GLY A 22 -13.14 -18.21 16.19
N LYS A 23 -13.46 -19.08 17.14
CA LYS A 23 -13.68 -18.70 18.55
C LYS A 23 -12.46 -18.00 19.14
N ARG A 24 -12.69 -16.97 19.97
CA ARG A 24 -11.69 -16.16 20.69
C ARG A 24 -10.75 -15.31 19.81
N LYS A 25 -10.97 -15.22 18.49
CA LYS A 25 -10.14 -14.41 17.59
C LYS A 25 -10.79 -13.11 17.11
N ARG A 26 -11.99 -12.77 17.60
CA ARG A 26 -12.73 -11.53 17.24
C ARG A 26 -11.88 -10.26 17.40
N SER A 27 -11.20 -10.09 18.54
CA SER A 27 -10.38 -8.89 18.78
C SER A 27 -9.23 -8.77 17.78
N LEU A 28 -8.54 -9.88 17.48
CA LEU A 28 -7.46 -9.89 16.51
C LEU A 28 -7.98 -9.58 15.10
N PHE A 29 -9.12 -10.15 14.73
CA PHE A 29 -9.76 -9.92 13.43
C PHE A 29 -10.14 -8.45 13.27
N ILE A 30 -10.84 -7.88 14.25
CA ILE A 30 -11.30 -6.48 14.20
C ILE A 30 -10.10 -5.53 14.17
N VAL A 31 -9.05 -5.79 14.95
CA VAL A 31 -7.83 -4.95 14.93
C VAL A 31 -7.17 -4.97 13.56
N LYS A 32 -7.00 -6.15 12.93
CA LYS A 32 -6.43 -6.26 11.60
C LYS A 32 -7.28 -5.54 10.54
N ALA A 33 -8.59 -5.80 10.53
CA ALA A 33 -9.51 -5.14 9.61
C ALA A 33 -9.50 -3.60 9.78
N THR A 34 -9.41 -3.13 11.03
CA THR A 34 -9.30 -1.70 11.32
C THR A 34 -7.97 -1.13 10.82
N GLN A 35 -6.85 -1.85 10.99
CA GLN A 35 -5.56 -1.43 10.47
C GLN A 35 -5.57 -1.30 8.95
N GLU A 36 -6.06 -2.32 8.25
CA GLU A 36 -6.18 -2.33 6.79
C GLU A 36 -7.07 -1.19 6.29
N LYS A 37 -8.21 -0.96 6.95
CA LYS A 37 -9.11 0.15 6.60
C LYS A 37 -8.43 1.50 6.82
N LEU A 38 -7.76 1.71 7.95
CA LEU A 38 -7.04 2.94 8.24
C LEU A 38 -5.89 3.21 7.26
N GLU A 39 -5.16 2.17 6.85
CA GLU A 39 -4.12 2.29 5.82
C GLU A 39 -4.71 2.71 4.47
N ARG A 40 -5.83 2.10 4.08
CA ARG A 40 -6.54 2.47 2.85
C ARG A 40 -7.02 3.92 2.88
N GLU A 41 -7.65 4.36 3.97
CA GLU A 41 -8.12 5.75 4.10
C GLU A 41 -6.96 6.75 4.06
N ARG A 42 -5.85 6.46 4.74
CA ARG A 42 -4.65 7.30 4.66
C ARG A 42 -4.11 7.36 3.24
N PHE A 43 -4.05 6.23 2.54
CA PHE A 43 -3.56 6.17 1.18
C PHE A 43 -4.45 6.97 0.22
N LEU A 44 -5.78 6.82 0.30
CA LEU A 44 -6.72 7.60 -0.50
C LEU A 44 -6.55 9.11 -0.25
N LYS A 45 -6.46 9.51 1.02
CA LYS A 45 -6.20 10.90 1.38
C LYS A 45 -4.89 11.42 0.78
N THR A 46 -3.81 10.63 0.82
CA THR A 46 -2.55 11.00 0.18
C THR A 46 -2.69 11.12 -1.34
N LEU A 47 -3.44 10.22 -1.99
CA LEU A 47 -3.69 10.34 -3.43
C LEU A 47 -4.39 11.65 -3.77
N ASP A 48 -5.42 12.02 -3.01
CA ASP A 48 -6.14 13.28 -3.21
C ASP A 48 -5.22 14.49 -2.95
N GLU A 49 -4.42 14.46 -1.88
CA GLU A 49 -3.47 15.55 -1.55
C GLU A 49 -2.32 15.68 -2.54
N THR A 50 -1.96 14.59 -3.23
CA THR A 50 -0.86 14.55 -4.22
C THR A 50 -1.37 14.54 -5.65
N GLU A 51 -2.66 14.82 -5.87
CA GLU A 51 -3.21 14.96 -7.21
C GLU A 51 -2.43 16.04 -7.98
N GLY A 52 -1.98 15.69 -9.18
CA GLY A 52 -1.15 16.58 -10.00
C GLY A 52 0.31 16.74 -9.56
N ALA A 53 0.76 16.09 -8.46
CA ALA A 53 2.17 16.06 -8.09
C ALA A 53 3.04 15.33 -9.13
N TRP A 54 2.43 14.45 -9.92
CA TRP A 54 3.06 13.74 -11.02
C TRP A 54 2.37 14.09 -12.34
N THR A 55 3.05 14.78 -13.25
CA THR A 55 2.51 15.14 -14.57
C THR A 55 3.49 14.81 -15.69
N ASP A 56 2.95 14.58 -16.89
CA ASP A 56 3.74 14.36 -18.10
C ASP A 56 4.65 15.55 -18.45
N LYS A 57 4.30 16.76 -18.01
CA LYS A 57 5.14 17.94 -18.18
C LYS A 57 6.39 17.87 -17.31
N HIS A 58 6.27 17.32 -16.09
CA HIS A 58 7.38 17.16 -15.17
C HIS A 58 8.20 15.89 -15.44
N HIS A 59 7.63 14.91 -16.15
CA HIS A 59 8.26 13.61 -16.46
C HIS A 59 8.10 13.22 -17.93
N ALA A 60 8.52 14.09 -18.84
CA ALA A 60 8.39 13.86 -20.28
C ALA A 60 9.12 12.59 -20.76
N GLU A 61 10.18 12.18 -20.06
CA GLU A 61 10.94 10.95 -20.30
C GLU A 61 10.19 9.66 -19.99
N LEU A 62 8.99 9.75 -19.40
CA LEU A 62 8.12 8.61 -19.09
C LEU A 62 6.76 8.68 -19.81
N ARG A 63 6.57 9.67 -20.70
CA ARG A 63 5.27 9.97 -21.32
C ARG A 63 4.74 8.88 -22.23
N THR A 64 5.60 8.20 -22.98
CA THR A 64 5.19 7.12 -23.90
C THR A 64 5.81 5.78 -23.49
N ALA A 65 5.23 4.68 -23.99
CA ALA A 65 5.79 3.34 -23.77
C ALA A 65 7.26 3.24 -24.26
N GLN A 66 7.60 3.89 -25.39
CA GLN A 66 8.97 3.91 -25.90
C GLN A 66 9.92 4.75 -25.03
N ASP A 67 9.44 5.88 -24.50
CA ASP A 67 10.23 6.74 -23.60
C ASP A 67 10.50 6.01 -22.27
N MET A 68 9.48 5.36 -21.71
CA MET A 68 9.60 4.53 -20.52
C MET A 68 10.59 3.37 -20.74
N GLU A 69 10.52 2.68 -21.88
CA GLU A 69 11.44 1.59 -22.20
C GLU A 69 12.89 2.08 -22.31
N ARG A 70 13.11 3.24 -22.95
CA ARG A 70 14.43 3.90 -23.03
C ARG A 70 14.95 4.25 -21.64
N TYR A 71 14.12 4.85 -20.80
CA TYR A 71 14.45 5.19 -19.41
C TYR A 71 14.83 3.94 -18.59
N LEU A 72 14.01 2.88 -18.64
CA LEU A 72 14.24 1.63 -17.94
C LEU A 72 15.53 0.94 -18.39
N ARG A 73 15.83 0.91 -19.70
CA ARG A 73 17.10 0.38 -20.22
C ARG A 73 18.30 1.12 -19.64
N GLY A 74 18.25 2.45 -19.61
CA GLY A 74 19.31 3.27 -19.02
C GLY A 74 19.54 2.97 -17.53
N LYS A 75 18.47 2.94 -16.73
CA LYS A 75 18.55 2.60 -15.30
C LYS A 75 19.09 1.20 -15.05
N ARG A 76 18.58 0.19 -15.77
CA ARG A 76 19.03 -1.21 -15.66
C ARG A 76 20.52 -1.37 -16.01
N SER A 77 20.98 -0.69 -17.06
CA SER A 77 22.40 -0.69 -17.45
C SER A 77 23.28 -0.05 -16.38
N SER A 78 22.85 1.08 -15.81
CA SER A 78 23.56 1.75 -14.71
C SER A 78 23.66 0.86 -13.47
N TYR A 79 22.56 0.21 -13.05
CA TYR A 79 22.58 -0.72 -11.92
C TYR A 79 23.50 -1.90 -12.15
N ARG A 80 23.48 -2.51 -13.35
CA ARG A 80 24.39 -3.61 -13.69
C ARG A 80 25.86 -3.20 -13.62
N LYS A 81 26.20 -2.00 -14.11
CA LYS A 81 27.56 -1.44 -14.00
C LYS A 81 27.96 -1.17 -12.55
N ARG A 82 27.02 -0.74 -11.71
CA ARG A 82 27.27 -0.53 -10.26
C ARG A 82 27.54 -1.85 -9.55
N ILE A 83 26.69 -2.86 -9.76
CA ILE A 83 26.84 -4.19 -9.15
C ILE A 83 28.21 -4.78 -9.50
N LYS A 84 28.61 -4.75 -10.78
CA LYS A 84 29.94 -5.21 -11.23
C LYS A 84 31.13 -4.50 -10.59
N ARG A 85 30.96 -3.26 -10.10
CA ARG A 85 32.00 -2.52 -9.37
C ARG A 85 32.08 -2.89 -7.89
N ILE A 86 30.97 -3.37 -7.31
CA ILE A 86 30.90 -3.78 -5.90
C ILE A 86 31.36 -5.23 -5.74
N GLU A 87 31.12 -6.07 -6.75
CA GLU A 87 31.53 -7.48 -6.77
C GLU A 87 33.00 -7.70 -7.15
N LYS A 88 33.76 -6.62 -7.39
CA LYS A 88 35.20 -6.65 -7.72
C LYS A 88 36.01 -6.12 -6.56
#